data_AF-A0A495JJZ7-F1
#
_entry.id   AF-A0A495JJZ7-F1
#
_cell.length_a   1.000
_cell.length_b   1.000
_cell.length_c   1.000
_cell.angle_alpha   90.00
_cell.angle_beta   90.00
_cell.angle_gamma   90.00
#
_symmetry.space_group_name_H-M   'P 1'
#
loop_
_entity.id
_entity.type
_entity.pdbx_description
1 polymer ?
#
loop_
_entity_poly.entity_id
_entity_poly.type
_entity_poly.pdbx_seq_one_letter_code
_entity_poly.pdbx_strand_id
1 'polypeptide(L)'
;MTDNITILRECWHGVEPPSPDAQDRARAALMARIARTDVAEVPVRKRVKARGWRLRGWTLRSGIATVAAAALAVGLVTVGGLGKGPDEPSGASGSAAVTFELAAAYAEAQPFTPPRPDQWTYVEIRVVNSDADVRSKGLKPEVTTQRWRRADGKQAAEIVDGALQIFDEPPGLTRFPPTDYPTLAGLPTNPHALLDWLRARMGPFNVDTEEQRNTGLFNAISTILRDNLLPPAVTAALLRAAALIPGVDQAPRQVNIDGRTATAVGRLQDGWRQEDLLLDPGSHEFIGYRSVAAKDIDLNTDETTPAGPVHGEPIHVKKGDVQVMLTRLAGRIVNAAGQTS
;
A
#
# COMPACT_ATOMS: atom_id res chain seq x y z
N MET A 1 -25.51 -23.99 -28.26
CA MET A 1 -24.42 -23.27 -27.57
C MET A 1 -24.50 -21.83 -28.04
N THR A 2 -25.12 -20.98 -27.24
CA THR A 2 -25.30 -19.56 -27.55
C THR A 2 -24.19 -18.78 -26.87
N ASP A 3 -23.48 -17.97 -27.65
CA ASP A 3 -22.25 -17.29 -27.26
C ASP A 3 -22.53 -16.17 -26.24
N ASN A 4 -21.82 -16.18 -25.10
CA ASN A 4 -22.01 -15.24 -23.97
C ASN A 4 -21.71 -13.78 -24.36
N ILE A 5 -20.95 -13.56 -25.44
CA ILE A 5 -20.65 -12.22 -25.96
C ILE A 5 -21.88 -11.58 -26.62
N THR A 6 -22.79 -12.38 -27.18
CA THR A 6 -24.01 -11.88 -27.83
C THR A 6 -25.00 -11.33 -26.80
N ILE A 7 -25.11 -11.98 -25.62
CA ILE A 7 -26.00 -11.56 -24.52
C ILE A 7 -25.56 -10.20 -23.94
N LEU A 8 -24.25 -9.97 -23.80
CA LEU A 8 -23.74 -8.69 -23.30
C LEU A 8 -23.93 -7.53 -24.29
N ARG A 9 -23.95 -7.81 -25.60
CA ARG A 9 -24.24 -6.80 -26.62
C ARG A 9 -25.71 -6.40 -26.63
N GLU A 10 -26.62 -7.35 -26.45
CA GLU A 10 -28.06 -7.08 -26.46
C GLU A 10 -28.54 -6.31 -25.22
N CYS A 11 -27.89 -6.46 -24.05
CA CYS A 11 -28.28 -5.74 -22.83
C CYS A 11 -27.86 -4.26 -22.78
N TRP A 12 -26.99 -3.77 -23.67
CA TRP A 12 -26.42 -2.42 -23.59
C TRP A 12 -26.94 -1.42 -24.62
N HIS A 13 -27.89 -1.80 -25.47
CA HIS A 13 -28.44 -0.92 -26.51
C HIS A 13 -29.59 0.01 -26.06
N GLY A 14 -29.60 0.45 -24.79
CA GLY A 14 -30.76 1.16 -24.22
C GLY A 14 -30.49 2.45 -23.44
N VAL A 15 -29.24 2.85 -23.22
CA VAL A 15 -28.98 4.11 -22.50
C VAL A 15 -28.56 5.17 -23.50
N GLU A 16 -29.55 5.96 -23.93
CA GLU A 16 -29.30 7.15 -24.72
C GLU A 16 -28.35 8.08 -23.93
N PRO A 17 -27.23 8.52 -24.52
CA PRO A 17 -26.30 9.40 -23.82
C PRO A 17 -27.03 10.67 -23.38
N PRO A 18 -26.66 11.25 -22.22
CA PRO A 18 -27.30 12.46 -21.73
C PRO A 18 -27.21 13.55 -22.79
N SER A 19 -28.33 14.24 -23.04
CA SER A 19 -28.41 15.28 -24.06
C SER A 19 -27.34 16.36 -23.83
N PRO A 20 -26.90 17.06 -24.89
CA PRO A 20 -25.93 18.16 -24.75
C PRO A 20 -26.32 19.15 -23.65
N ASP A 21 -27.60 19.50 -23.54
CA ASP A 21 -28.13 20.39 -22.49
C ASP A 21 -28.00 19.81 -21.07
N ALA A 22 -28.09 18.49 -20.91
CA ALA A 22 -27.87 17.84 -19.62
C ALA A 22 -26.38 17.87 -19.24
N GLN A 23 -25.49 17.70 -20.21
CA GLN A 23 -24.04 17.80 -20.02
C GLN A 23 -23.62 19.23 -19.69
N ASP A 24 -24.17 20.22 -20.39
CA ASP A 24 -23.88 21.64 -20.14
C ASP A 24 -24.37 22.11 -18.77
N ARG A 25 -25.56 21.65 -18.34
CA ARG A 25 -26.07 21.92 -16.99
C ARG A 25 -25.21 21.27 -15.91
N ALA A 26 -24.75 20.04 -16.12
CA ALA A 26 -23.85 19.36 -15.18
C ALA A 26 -22.49 20.08 -15.09
N ARG A 27 -21.94 20.51 -16.23
CA ARG A 27 -20.70 21.29 -16.30
C ARG A 27 -20.85 22.64 -15.61
N ALA A 28 -21.95 23.36 -15.85
CA ALA A 28 -22.23 24.64 -15.19
C ALA A 28 -22.40 24.48 -13.67
N ALA A 29 -23.09 23.43 -13.22
CA ALA A 29 -23.26 23.14 -11.80
C ALA A 29 -21.92 22.83 -11.10
N LEU A 30 -21.04 22.09 -11.76
CA LEU A 30 -19.67 21.81 -11.29
C LEU A 30 -18.85 23.09 -11.18
N MET A 31 -18.83 23.92 -12.23
CA MET A 31 -18.08 25.19 -12.23
C MET A 31 -18.60 26.16 -11.17
N ALA A 32 -19.91 26.21 -10.94
CA ALA A 32 -20.51 27.01 -9.87
C ALA A 32 -20.21 26.49 -8.46
N ARG A 33 -19.83 25.21 -8.31
CA ARG A 33 -19.39 24.61 -7.03
C ARG A 33 -17.92 24.95 -6.76
N ILE A 34 -17.09 24.91 -7.80
CA ILE A 34 -15.68 25.31 -7.75
C ILE A 34 -15.57 26.80 -7.40
N ALA A 35 -16.29 27.67 -8.13
CA ALA A 35 -16.30 29.10 -7.87
C ALA A 35 -16.86 29.48 -6.48
N ARG A 36 -17.71 28.65 -5.87
CA ARG A 36 -18.20 28.85 -4.49
C ARG A 36 -17.18 28.43 -3.42
N THR A 37 -16.23 27.57 -3.77
CA THR A 37 -15.18 27.11 -2.84
C THR A 37 -14.06 28.16 -2.73
N ASP A 38 -13.85 28.95 -3.78
CA ASP A 38 -12.87 30.05 -3.82
C ASP A 38 -13.31 31.33 -3.08
N VAL A 39 -14.57 31.43 -2.63
CA VAL A 39 -15.14 32.64 -1.96
C VAL A 39 -15.45 32.40 -0.48
N ALA A 40 -14.87 31.37 0.15
CA ALA A 40 -14.86 31.29 1.61
C ALA A 40 -13.83 32.29 2.19
N GLU A 41 -14.19 33.58 2.21
CA GLU A 41 -13.48 34.61 2.96
C GLU A 41 -13.37 34.21 4.45
N VAL A 42 -12.16 33.93 4.90
CA VAL A 42 -11.83 33.77 6.32
C VAL A 42 -12.04 35.13 7.00
N PRO A 43 -12.93 35.27 8.01
CA PRO A 43 -13.11 36.55 8.66
C PRO A 43 -11.85 36.91 9.48
N VAL A 44 -11.17 37.98 9.06
CA VAL A 44 -10.03 38.56 9.75
C VAL A 44 -10.49 39.08 11.12
N ARG A 45 -10.07 38.41 12.20
CA ARG A 45 -10.24 38.89 13.58
C ARG A 45 -9.50 40.22 13.76
N LYS A 46 -10.23 41.27 14.15
CA LYS A 46 -9.66 42.58 14.52
C LYS A 46 -8.71 42.43 15.71
N ARG A 47 -7.42 42.77 15.51
CA ARG A 47 -6.41 42.86 16.58
C ARG A 47 -6.72 44.06 17.49
N VAL A 48 -6.94 43.79 18.77
CA VAL A 48 -6.95 44.79 19.85
C VAL A 48 -5.51 45.25 20.10
N LYS A 49 -5.29 46.56 20.16
CA LYS A 49 -3.98 47.19 20.43
C LYS A 49 -3.59 46.97 21.90
N ALA A 50 -2.52 46.21 22.15
CA ALA A 50 -1.82 46.23 23.43
C ALA A 50 -0.54 47.08 23.32
N ARG A 51 -0.38 47.96 24.31
CA ARG A 51 0.61 49.03 24.45
C ARG A 51 2.00 48.42 24.75
N GLY A 52 3.04 48.99 24.15
CA GLY A 52 4.32 48.31 23.97
C GLY A 52 5.32 48.34 25.14
N TRP A 53 6.36 47.54 24.97
CA TRP A 53 7.71 47.80 25.48
C TRP A 53 8.74 47.53 24.38
N ARG A 54 9.72 48.43 24.31
CA ARG A 54 10.85 48.45 23.37
C ARG A 54 12.01 47.64 23.95
N LEU A 55 12.79 46.99 23.08
CA LEU A 55 14.27 46.96 22.98
C LEU A 55 14.61 45.91 21.87
N ARG A 56 15.08 46.29 20.67
CA ARG A 56 16.48 46.65 20.29
C ARG A 56 17.39 45.40 20.42
N GLY A 57 17.96 44.80 19.38
CA GLY A 57 18.00 44.98 17.93
C GLY A 57 18.96 43.93 17.34
N TRP A 58 18.96 43.79 16.00
CA TRP A 58 20.01 43.27 15.08
C TRP A 58 19.49 42.31 14.00
N THR A 59 19.21 42.95 12.85
CA THR A 59 19.64 42.65 11.48
C THR A 59 19.37 41.27 10.84
N LEU A 60 18.56 41.38 9.78
CA LEU A 60 18.34 40.50 8.63
C LEU A 60 19.52 39.60 8.22
N ARG A 61 19.17 38.37 7.79
CA ARG A 61 19.34 37.98 6.38
C ARG A 61 18.29 36.95 5.95
N SER A 62 17.63 37.31 4.86
CA SER A 62 16.60 36.60 4.11
C SER A 62 17.13 35.36 3.38
N GLY A 63 16.32 34.32 3.32
CA GLY A 63 16.40 33.24 2.34
C GLY A 63 15.00 32.69 2.10
N ILE A 64 14.36 33.16 1.04
CA ILE A 64 13.01 32.80 0.59
C ILE A 64 13.07 31.37 0.03
N ALA A 65 12.20 30.47 0.54
CA ALA A 65 11.84 29.25 -0.17
C ALA A 65 10.33 29.33 -0.47
N THR A 66 10.03 29.63 -1.73
CA THR A 66 8.69 29.59 -2.33
C THR A 66 8.15 28.17 -2.28
N VAL A 67 7.09 27.94 -1.52
CA VAL A 67 6.24 26.75 -1.69
C VAL A 67 5.36 27.02 -2.91
N ALA A 68 5.75 26.45 -4.06
CA ALA A 68 4.87 26.36 -5.21
C ALA A 68 3.80 25.31 -4.91
N ALA A 69 2.58 25.74 -4.62
CA ALA A 69 1.41 24.87 -4.60
C ALA A 69 1.10 24.46 -6.05
N ALA A 70 1.45 23.23 -6.42
CA ALA A 70 1.02 22.64 -7.68
C ALA A 70 -0.46 22.26 -7.54
N ALA A 71 -1.35 23.10 -8.09
CA ALA A 71 -2.75 22.73 -8.29
C ALA A 71 -2.83 21.73 -9.45
N LEU A 72 -3.04 20.45 -9.15
CA LEU A 72 -3.35 19.45 -10.17
C LEU A 72 -4.82 19.55 -10.56
N ALA A 73 -5.09 20.14 -11.72
CA ALA A 73 -6.35 19.99 -12.41
C ALA A 73 -6.39 18.59 -13.07
N VAL A 74 -7.21 17.68 -12.56
CA VAL A 74 -7.43 16.36 -13.17
C VAL A 74 -8.31 16.55 -14.41
N GLY A 75 -7.70 16.49 -15.58
CA GLY A 75 -8.39 16.46 -16.88
C GLY A 75 -8.98 15.07 -17.15
N LEU A 76 -10.28 15.04 -17.46
CA LEU A 76 -11.00 13.84 -17.93
C LEU A 76 -10.40 13.40 -19.28
N VAL A 77 -9.73 12.24 -19.32
CA VAL A 77 -9.27 11.64 -20.58
C VAL A 77 -10.45 10.97 -21.26
N THR A 78 -10.90 11.53 -22.38
CA THR A 78 -11.77 10.85 -23.34
C THR A 78 -10.93 9.86 -24.16
N VAL A 79 -11.24 8.57 -24.06
CA VAL A 79 -10.67 7.53 -24.93
C VAL A 79 -11.18 7.72 -26.35
N GLY A 80 -10.36 8.35 -27.20
CA GLY A 80 -10.48 8.32 -28.66
C GLY A 80 -9.35 7.44 -29.20
N GLY A 81 -9.70 6.27 -29.71
CA GLY A 81 -8.72 5.29 -30.17
C GLY A 81 -7.90 5.77 -31.37
N LEU A 82 -6.63 5.36 -31.40
CA LEU A 82 -5.82 5.12 -32.60
C LEU A 82 -4.51 4.41 -32.20
N GLY A 83 -4.34 3.18 -32.68
CA GLY A 83 -3.05 2.51 -32.90
C GLY A 83 -2.25 2.01 -31.69
N LYS A 84 -2.57 0.82 -31.18
CA LYS A 84 -1.71 0.07 -30.25
C LYS A 84 -0.77 -0.85 -31.05
N GLY A 85 0.53 -0.60 -31.03
CA GLY A 85 1.53 -1.61 -31.39
C GLY A 85 1.62 -2.67 -30.29
N PRO A 86 1.97 -3.93 -30.58
CA PRO A 86 2.19 -4.94 -29.56
C PRO A 86 3.57 -4.76 -28.91
N ASP A 87 3.66 -5.09 -27.63
CA ASP A 87 4.87 -5.21 -26.80
C ASP A 87 5.46 -3.95 -26.14
N GLU A 88 4.65 -3.28 -25.31
CA GLU A 88 5.16 -2.63 -24.09
C GLU A 88 4.45 -3.23 -22.86
N PRO A 89 5.19 -3.60 -21.79
CA PRO A 89 4.57 -4.07 -20.56
C PRO A 89 3.79 -2.92 -19.94
N SER A 90 2.46 -2.96 -20.10
CA SER A 90 1.56 -1.97 -19.53
C SER A 90 1.57 -2.14 -18.01
N GLY A 91 1.93 -1.07 -17.28
CA GLY A 91 1.84 -0.99 -15.81
C GLY A 91 0.40 -1.14 -15.31
N ALA A 92 0.15 -0.74 -14.06
CA ALA A 92 -1.17 -0.92 -13.44
C ALA A 92 -2.34 -0.38 -14.28
N SER A 93 -3.52 -0.96 -14.11
CA SER A 93 -4.74 -0.42 -14.73
C SER A 93 -4.95 1.05 -14.34
N GLY A 94 -5.65 1.82 -15.18
CA GLY A 94 -5.82 3.26 -14.97
C GLY A 94 -6.38 3.62 -13.59
N SER A 95 -7.29 2.82 -13.03
CA SER A 95 -7.83 3.02 -11.68
C SER A 95 -6.83 2.67 -10.59
N ALA A 96 -6.09 1.56 -10.74
CA ALA A 96 -5.09 1.14 -9.77
C ALA A 96 -3.95 2.16 -9.64
N ALA A 97 -3.46 2.68 -10.78
CA ALA A 97 -2.43 3.71 -10.80
C ALA A 97 -2.88 5.00 -10.09
N VAL A 98 -4.10 5.46 -10.34
CA VAL A 98 -4.67 6.65 -9.67
C VAL A 98 -4.80 6.42 -8.16
N THR A 99 -5.31 5.25 -7.75
CA THR A 99 -5.48 4.96 -6.32
C THR A 99 -4.14 4.90 -5.59
N PHE A 100 -3.10 4.31 -6.18
CA PHE A 100 -1.77 4.31 -5.57
C PHE A 100 -1.13 5.71 -5.55
N GLU A 101 -1.37 6.57 -6.54
CA GLU A 101 -0.88 7.95 -6.49
C GLU A 101 -1.56 8.73 -5.36
N LEU A 102 -2.87 8.56 -5.16
CA LEU A 102 -3.59 9.18 -4.04
C LEU A 102 -3.07 8.69 -2.69
N ALA A 103 -2.80 7.39 -2.56
CA ALA A 103 -2.21 6.82 -1.36
C ALA A 103 -0.78 7.34 -1.11
N ALA A 104 0.02 7.50 -2.17
CA ALA A 104 1.34 8.08 -2.09
C ALA A 104 1.31 9.55 -1.65
N ALA A 105 0.41 10.36 -2.23
CA ALA A 105 0.21 11.75 -1.82
C ALA A 105 -0.26 11.87 -0.37
N TYR A 106 -1.17 11.00 0.08
CA TYR A 106 -1.56 10.93 1.48
C TYR A 106 -0.36 10.63 2.39
N ALA A 107 0.48 9.66 2.00
CA ALA A 107 1.67 9.27 2.76
C ALA A 107 2.68 10.43 2.86
N GLU A 108 2.98 11.13 1.76
CA GLU A 108 3.93 12.27 1.75
C GLU A 108 3.49 13.43 2.65
N ALA A 109 2.18 13.64 2.78
CA ALA A 109 1.63 14.69 3.61
C ALA A 109 1.70 14.39 5.12
N GLN A 110 2.04 13.16 5.52
CA GLN A 110 2.07 12.79 6.94
C GLN A 110 3.25 13.44 7.66
N PRO A 111 3.02 14.02 8.85
CA PRO A 111 4.11 14.52 9.68
C PRO A 111 4.99 13.36 10.14
N PHE A 112 6.30 13.53 10.05
CA PHE A 112 7.25 12.50 10.48
C PHE A 112 8.52 13.11 11.06
N THR A 113 8.89 12.66 12.24
CA THR A 113 10.20 12.91 12.85
C THR A 113 10.94 11.59 12.90
N PRO A 114 12.09 11.44 12.22
CA PRO A 114 12.87 10.20 12.28
C PRO A 114 13.25 9.83 13.73
N PRO A 115 13.27 8.52 14.06
CA PRO A 115 13.70 8.07 15.38
C PRO A 115 15.17 8.36 15.59
N ARG A 116 15.54 8.70 16.83
CA ARG A 116 16.94 8.72 17.25
C ARG A 116 17.50 7.29 17.29
N PRO A 117 18.83 7.09 17.17
CA PRO A 117 19.44 5.75 17.15
C PRO A 117 19.13 4.86 18.36
N ASP A 118 18.80 5.45 19.52
CA ASP A 118 18.46 4.76 20.76
C ASP A 118 16.97 4.39 20.89
N GLN A 119 16.13 4.93 20.02
CA GLN A 119 14.69 4.66 19.99
C GLN A 119 14.38 3.42 19.14
N TRP A 120 13.11 3.01 19.18
CA TRP A 120 12.60 1.83 18.50
C TRP A 120 11.44 2.20 17.58
N THR A 121 11.38 1.59 16.41
CA THR A 121 10.14 1.52 15.63
C THR A 121 9.28 0.39 16.17
N TYR A 122 8.00 0.64 16.33
CA TYR A 122 6.99 -0.32 16.77
C TYR A 122 5.94 -0.51 15.69
N VAL A 123 5.65 -1.76 15.37
CA VAL A 123 4.58 -2.15 14.46
C VAL A 123 3.69 -3.19 15.12
N GLU A 124 2.39 -2.97 15.03
CA GLU A 124 1.36 -3.90 15.49
C GLU A 124 0.43 -4.25 14.34
N ILE A 125 0.28 -5.55 14.12
CA ILE A 125 -0.51 -6.09 13.02
C ILE A 125 -1.39 -7.21 13.57
N ARG A 126 -2.68 -7.12 13.30
CA ARG A 126 -3.59 -8.26 13.46
C ARG A 126 -3.49 -9.12 12.21
N VAL A 127 -3.37 -10.43 12.40
CA VAL A 127 -3.35 -11.43 11.35
C VAL A 127 -4.54 -12.35 11.55
N VAL A 128 -5.38 -12.47 10.52
CA VAL A 128 -6.44 -13.48 10.44
C VAL A 128 -6.02 -14.49 9.39
N ASN A 129 -5.90 -15.75 9.80
CA ASN A 129 -5.48 -16.86 8.95
C ASN A 129 -6.70 -17.60 8.41
N SER A 130 -6.57 -18.20 7.24
CA SER A 130 -7.60 -19.08 6.68
C SER A 130 -7.85 -20.31 7.56
N ASP A 131 -9.07 -20.84 7.53
CA ASP A 131 -9.42 -22.13 8.14
C ASP A 131 -8.48 -23.25 7.67
N ALA A 132 -8.05 -23.19 6.41
CA ALA A 132 -7.09 -24.10 5.82
C ALA A 132 -5.74 -24.05 6.54
N ASP A 133 -5.16 -22.86 6.73
CA ASP A 133 -3.89 -22.71 7.44
C ASP A 133 -4.01 -23.05 8.93
N VAL A 134 -5.15 -22.75 9.55
CA VAL A 134 -5.43 -23.13 10.94
C VAL A 134 -5.39 -24.66 11.10
N ARG A 135 -6.05 -25.40 10.21
CA ARG A 135 -6.13 -26.86 10.28
C ARG A 135 -4.83 -27.55 9.87
N SER A 136 -4.19 -27.09 8.80
CA SER A 136 -3.02 -27.76 8.22
C SER A 136 -1.71 -27.39 8.90
N LYS A 137 -1.54 -26.12 9.29
CA LYS A 137 -0.28 -25.61 9.87
C LYS A 137 -0.39 -25.34 11.38
N GLY A 138 -1.54 -25.60 11.99
CA GLY A 138 -1.78 -25.35 13.40
C GLY A 138 -1.72 -23.86 13.78
N LEU A 139 -1.93 -22.95 12.82
CA LEU A 139 -1.94 -21.53 13.10
C LEU A 139 -3.15 -21.15 13.95
N LYS A 140 -3.02 -20.10 14.76
CA LYS A 140 -4.18 -19.51 15.43
C LYS A 140 -5.08 -18.83 14.39
N PRO A 141 -6.42 -18.93 14.48
CA PRO A 141 -7.33 -18.25 13.56
C PRO A 141 -7.08 -16.74 13.50
N GLU A 142 -6.78 -16.15 14.65
CA GLU A 142 -6.40 -14.75 14.78
C GLU A 142 -5.21 -14.63 15.73
N VAL A 143 -4.26 -13.77 15.38
CA VAL A 143 -3.14 -13.40 16.24
C VAL A 143 -2.76 -11.94 16.03
N THR A 144 -2.50 -11.23 17.11
CA THR A 144 -1.85 -9.91 17.04
C THR A 144 -0.35 -10.09 17.19
N THR A 145 0.39 -9.58 16.23
CA THR A 145 1.85 -9.56 16.23
C THR A 145 2.35 -8.17 16.59
N GLN A 146 3.32 -8.12 17.48
CA GLN A 146 3.96 -6.90 17.95
C GLN A 146 5.47 -7.03 17.73
N ARG A 147 6.04 -6.06 17.03
CA ARG A 147 7.46 -6.08 16.65
C ARG A 147 8.08 -4.74 16.97
N TRP A 148 9.26 -4.78 17.58
CA TRP A 148 10.11 -3.62 17.79
C TRP A 148 11.42 -3.80 17.04
N ARG A 149 11.86 -2.78 16.31
CA ARG A 149 13.20 -2.73 15.72
C ARG A 149 13.91 -1.49 16.23
N ARG A 150 15.11 -1.65 16.78
CA ARG A 150 15.90 -0.50 17.25
C ARG A 150 16.35 0.32 16.05
N ALA A 151 16.29 1.63 16.17
CA ALA A 151 16.49 2.55 15.04
C ALA A 151 17.92 2.50 14.46
N ASP A 152 18.92 2.09 15.25
CA ASP A 152 20.28 1.85 14.77
C ASP A 152 20.46 0.50 14.06
N GLY A 153 19.41 -0.31 13.97
CA GLY A 153 19.39 -1.59 13.27
C GLY A 153 20.09 -2.73 14.01
N LYS A 154 20.55 -2.52 15.25
CA LYS A 154 21.37 -3.51 15.98
C LYS A 154 20.59 -4.46 16.86
N GLN A 155 19.35 -4.14 17.17
CA GLN A 155 18.51 -4.95 18.05
C GLN A 155 17.09 -4.98 17.55
N ALA A 156 16.40 -6.05 17.92
CA ALA A 156 14.99 -6.21 17.71
C ALA A 156 14.36 -6.87 18.92
N ALA A 157 13.05 -6.71 19.04
CA ALA A 157 12.29 -7.37 20.07
C ALA A 157 10.95 -7.86 19.54
N GLU A 158 10.50 -8.99 20.07
CA GLU A 158 9.26 -9.67 19.71
C GLU A 158 8.65 -10.30 20.95
N ILE A 159 7.34 -10.58 20.91
CA ILE A 159 6.69 -11.39 21.95
C ILE A 159 6.79 -12.86 21.54
N VAL A 160 7.53 -13.64 22.32
CA VAL A 160 7.72 -15.09 22.14
C VAL A 160 7.19 -15.79 23.38
N ASP A 161 6.26 -16.73 23.20
CA ASP A 161 5.58 -17.45 24.29
C ASP A 161 5.00 -16.54 25.39
N GLY A 162 4.50 -15.37 24.98
CA GLY A 162 3.90 -14.38 25.88
C GLY A 162 4.90 -13.48 26.61
N ALA A 163 6.21 -13.64 26.37
CA ALA A 163 7.26 -12.82 26.96
C ALA A 163 7.97 -11.96 25.91
N LEU A 164 8.33 -10.73 26.29
CA LEU A 164 9.19 -9.89 25.46
C LEU A 164 10.60 -10.47 25.41
N GLN A 165 11.07 -10.78 24.22
CA GLN A 165 12.46 -11.19 23.98
C GLN A 165 13.15 -10.13 23.13
N ILE A 166 14.34 -9.73 23.57
CA ILE A 166 15.22 -8.81 22.84
C ILE A 166 16.39 -9.63 22.30
N PHE A 167 16.70 -9.45 21.03
CA PHE A 167 17.81 -10.12 20.37
C PHE A 167 18.66 -9.11 19.61
N ASP A 168 19.96 -9.40 19.55
CA ASP A 168 20.89 -8.63 18.74
C ASP A 168 20.75 -9.05 17.28
N GLU A 169 20.68 -8.06 16.40
CA GLU A 169 20.69 -8.27 14.95
C GLU A 169 22.14 -8.46 14.51
N PRO A 170 22.50 -9.60 13.90
CA PRO A 170 23.86 -9.88 13.52
C PRO A 170 24.35 -8.86 12.48
N PRO A 171 25.54 -8.26 12.68
CA PRO A 171 26.06 -7.26 11.76
C PRO A 171 26.30 -7.88 10.38
N GLY A 172 25.90 -7.16 9.33
CA GLY A 172 26.11 -7.59 7.95
C GLY A 172 25.11 -8.64 7.44
N LEU A 173 24.13 -9.07 8.24
CA LEU A 173 23.04 -9.91 7.75
C LEU A 173 22.19 -9.11 6.76
N THR A 174 22.29 -9.48 5.49
CA THR A 174 21.37 -8.99 4.47
C THR A 174 20.08 -9.79 4.57
N ARG A 175 19.04 -9.20 5.16
CA ARG A 175 17.67 -9.72 5.05
C ARG A 175 16.99 -9.10 3.83
N PHE A 176 16.21 -9.91 3.11
CA PHE A 176 15.33 -9.42 2.05
C PHE A 176 13.90 -9.96 2.25
N PRO A 177 12.87 -9.09 2.25
CA PRO A 177 12.96 -7.62 2.26
C PRO A 177 13.65 -7.08 3.52
N PRO A 178 14.24 -5.87 3.49
CA PRO A 178 14.90 -5.29 4.66
C PRO A 178 13.89 -5.01 5.77
N THR A 179 14.35 -5.13 7.01
CA THR A 179 13.55 -4.83 8.22
C THR A 179 14.25 -3.85 9.17
N ASP A 180 15.52 -3.54 8.92
CA ASP A 180 16.27 -2.58 9.71
C ASP A 180 15.95 -1.14 9.27
N TYR A 181 15.77 -0.26 10.25
CA TYR A 181 15.38 1.11 9.98
C TYR A 181 16.40 1.89 9.11
N PRO A 182 17.73 1.77 9.29
CA PRO A 182 18.70 2.48 8.45
C PRO A 182 18.58 2.14 6.96
N THR A 183 18.46 0.86 6.60
CA THR A 183 18.27 0.44 5.20
C THR A 183 16.94 0.94 4.67
N LEU A 184 15.86 0.80 5.45
CA LEU A 184 14.52 1.24 5.06
C LEU A 184 14.44 2.76 4.83
N ALA A 185 15.06 3.55 5.71
CA ALA A 185 15.09 5.00 5.60
C ALA A 185 15.98 5.49 4.45
N GLY A 186 16.95 4.66 4.02
CA GLY A 186 17.83 4.93 2.88
C GLY A 186 17.32 4.39 1.55
N LEU A 187 16.11 3.82 1.48
CA LEU A 187 15.55 3.33 0.22
C LEU A 187 15.39 4.47 -0.81
N PRO A 188 15.63 4.21 -2.11
CA PRO A 188 15.41 5.22 -3.14
C PRO A 188 13.96 5.73 -3.14
N THR A 189 13.78 7.04 -3.22
CA THR A 189 12.45 7.69 -3.27
C THR A 189 11.94 7.92 -4.69
N ASN A 190 12.75 7.61 -5.72
CA ASN A 190 12.27 7.52 -7.09
C ASN A 190 11.71 6.10 -7.35
N PRO A 191 10.46 5.95 -7.83
CA PRO A 191 9.82 4.64 -8.00
C PRO A 191 10.58 3.67 -8.91
N HIS A 192 11.14 4.14 -10.03
CA HIS A 192 11.91 3.29 -10.93
C HIS A 192 13.23 2.84 -10.30
N ALA A 193 13.96 3.77 -9.67
CA ALA A 193 15.21 3.45 -8.97
C ALA A 193 14.97 2.49 -7.79
N LEU A 194 13.82 2.60 -7.12
CA LEU A 194 13.42 1.67 -6.06
C LEU A 194 13.17 0.27 -6.62
N LEU A 195 12.47 0.14 -7.76
CA LEU A 195 12.30 -1.14 -8.43
C LEU A 195 13.63 -1.74 -8.91
N ASP A 196 14.54 -0.92 -9.45
CA ASP A 196 15.90 -1.35 -9.80
C ASP A 196 16.66 -1.88 -8.57
N TRP A 197 16.56 -1.16 -7.44
CA TRP A 197 17.18 -1.56 -6.18
C TRP A 197 16.64 -2.89 -5.67
N LEU A 198 15.31 -3.08 -5.69
CA LEU A 198 14.68 -4.34 -5.30
C LEU A 198 15.09 -5.48 -6.23
N ARG A 199 15.10 -5.26 -7.56
CA ARG A 199 15.56 -6.25 -8.55
C ARG A 199 16.99 -6.70 -8.30
N ALA A 200 17.89 -5.77 -8.04
CA ALA A 200 19.30 -6.09 -7.75
C ALA A 200 19.46 -6.95 -6.47
N ARG A 201 18.56 -6.80 -5.49
CA ARG A 201 18.67 -7.47 -4.19
C ARG A 201 17.96 -8.82 -4.12
N MET A 202 16.93 -9.05 -4.93
CA MET A 202 16.32 -10.38 -5.08
C MET A 202 17.30 -11.42 -5.64
N GLY A 203 18.33 -10.98 -6.37
CA GLY A 203 19.31 -11.85 -6.99
C GLY A 203 18.72 -12.71 -8.12
N PRO A 204 19.56 -13.51 -8.80
CA PRO A 204 19.11 -14.35 -9.91
C PRO A 204 18.35 -15.62 -9.46
N PHE A 205 18.42 -15.99 -8.19
CA PHE A 205 18.04 -17.33 -7.71
C PHE A 205 16.54 -17.61 -7.53
N ASN A 206 15.63 -16.72 -7.96
CA ASN A 206 14.19 -16.90 -7.77
C ASN A 206 13.33 -16.26 -8.88
N VAL A 207 13.91 -15.97 -10.05
CA VAL A 207 13.27 -15.10 -11.05
C VAL A 207 13.54 -15.53 -12.50
N ASP A 208 13.18 -16.76 -12.82
CA ASP A 208 13.38 -17.33 -14.17
C ASP A 208 12.48 -16.67 -15.21
N THR A 209 11.34 -16.13 -14.79
CA THR A 209 10.33 -15.49 -15.65
C THR A 209 10.02 -14.06 -15.23
N GLU A 210 9.46 -13.27 -16.15
CA GLU A 210 8.99 -11.92 -15.84
C GLU A 210 7.85 -11.93 -14.81
N GLU A 211 6.96 -12.93 -14.88
CA GLU A 211 5.88 -13.08 -13.92
C GLU A 211 6.39 -13.35 -12.49
N GLN A 212 7.41 -14.19 -12.34
CA GLN A 212 8.06 -14.40 -11.04
C GLN A 212 8.76 -13.13 -10.54
N ARG A 213 9.39 -12.35 -11.42
CA ARG A 213 9.97 -11.04 -11.07
C ARG A 213 8.91 -10.09 -10.54
N ASN A 214 7.79 -9.94 -11.25
CA ASN A 214 6.71 -9.04 -10.88
C ASN A 214 6.05 -9.48 -9.57
N THR A 215 5.88 -10.79 -9.37
CA THR A 215 5.44 -11.39 -8.10
C THR A 215 6.39 -11.05 -6.95
N GLY A 216 7.69 -11.30 -7.13
CA GLY A 216 8.71 -11.01 -6.12
C GLY A 216 8.77 -9.52 -5.74
N LEU A 217 8.69 -8.63 -6.73
CA LEU A 217 8.66 -7.18 -6.52
C LEU A 217 7.44 -6.75 -5.71
N PHE A 218 6.25 -7.20 -6.10
CA PHE A 218 5.03 -6.83 -5.39
C PHE A 218 5.05 -7.37 -3.95
N ASN A 219 5.47 -8.62 -3.75
CA ASN A 219 5.58 -9.22 -2.42
C ASN A 219 6.60 -8.50 -1.53
N ALA A 220 7.73 -8.07 -2.11
CA ALA A 220 8.72 -7.29 -1.39
C ALA A 220 8.16 -5.92 -0.96
N ILE A 221 7.52 -5.20 -1.88
CA ILE A 221 6.88 -3.90 -1.58
C ILE A 221 5.81 -4.06 -0.50
N SER A 222 4.90 -5.02 -0.66
CA SER A 222 3.81 -5.25 0.30
C SER A 222 4.32 -5.64 1.68
N THR A 223 5.38 -6.45 1.76
CA THR A 223 6.02 -6.81 3.02
C THR A 223 6.67 -5.59 3.68
N ILE A 224 7.40 -4.76 2.91
CA ILE A 224 8.04 -3.55 3.45
C ILE A 224 6.98 -2.60 4.03
N LEU A 225 5.91 -2.32 3.28
CA LEU A 225 4.81 -1.44 3.71
C LEU A 225 4.11 -1.98 4.96
N ARG A 226 3.78 -3.27 4.97
CA ARG A 226 3.00 -3.91 6.03
C ARG A 226 3.77 -4.03 7.33
N ASP A 227 5.04 -4.42 7.28
CA ASP A 227 5.77 -4.88 8.47
C ASP A 227 6.62 -3.78 9.13
N ASN A 228 6.75 -2.60 8.52
CA ASN A 228 7.68 -1.57 8.97
C ASN A 228 7.02 -0.20 9.19
N LEU A 229 7.65 0.63 10.02
CA LEU A 229 7.39 2.07 10.07
C LEU A 229 8.41 2.78 9.18
N LEU A 230 7.92 3.53 8.19
CA LEU A 230 8.72 4.07 7.11
C LEU A 230 8.64 5.60 7.10
N PRO A 231 9.70 6.31 6.63
CA PRO A 231 9.58 7.71 6.29
C PRO A 231 8.49 7.93 5.21
N PRO A 232 7.71 9.04 5.28
CA PRO A 232 6.68 9.40 4.32
C PRO A 232 7.08 9.25 2.85
N ALA A 233 8.24 9.79 2.47
CA ALA A 233 8.73 9.74 1.09
C ALA A 233 9.04 8.31 0.61
N VAL A 234 9.48 7.43 1.52
CA VAL A 234 9.74 6.02 1.21
C VAL A 234 8.42 5.26 1.03
N THR A 235 7.44 5.48 1.92
CA THR A 235 6.08 4.92 1.77
C THR A 235 5.46 5.30 0.44
N ALA A 236 5.56 6.59 0.06
CA ALA A 236 5.04 7.09 -1.19
C ALA A 236 5.75 6.48 -2.42
N ALA A 237 7.08 6.38 -2.36
CA ALA A 237 7.86 5.74 -3.41
C ALA A 237 7.49 4.27 -3.60
N LEU A 238 7.26 3.52 -2.51
CA LEU A 238 6.81 2.13 -2.55
C LEU A 238 5.42 1.99 -3.18
N LEU A 239 4.47 2.85 -2.82
CA LEU A 239 3.12 2.84 -3.39
C LEU A 239 3.14 3.18 -4.89
N ARG A 240 3.89 4.21 -5.30
CA ARG A 240 4.10 4.53 -6.72
C ARG A 240 4.83 3.42 -7.46
N ALA A 241 5.83 2.78 -6.84
CA ALA A 241 6.53 1.66 -7.43
C ALA A 241 5.62 0.44 -7.63
N ALA A 242 4.70 0.17 -6.70
CA ALA A 242 3.70 -0.88 -6.86
C ALA A 242 2.83 -0.65 -8.10
N ALA A 243 2.43 0.60 -8.38
CA ALA A 243 1.66 0.96 -9.58
C ALA A 243 2.40 0.70 -10.91
N LEU A 244 3.73 0.64 -10.88
CA LEU A 244 4.55 0.37 -12.08
C LEU A 244 4.70 -1.13 -12.37
N ILE A 245 4.28 -2.01 -11.46
CA ILE A 245 4.42 -3.46 -11.64
C ILE A 245 3.30 -3.97 -12.57
N PRO A 246 3.64 -4.68 -13.66
CA PRO A 246 2.65 -5.29 -14.53
C PRO A 246 1.71 -6.28 -13.82
N GLY A 247 0.44 -6.25 -14.22
CA GLY A 247 -0.62 -7.11 -13.65
C GLY A 247 -1.26 -6.57 -12.36
N VAL A 248 -0.85 -5.39 -11.91
CA VAL A 248 -1.50 -4.68 -10.81
C VAL A 248 -2.82 -4.06 -11.29
N ASP A 249 -3.89 -4.35 -10.57
CA ASP A 249 -5.24 -3.87 -10.84
C ASP A 249 -5.97 -3.56 -9.53
N GLN A 250 -7.13 -2.91 -9.63
CA GLN A 250 -7.98 -2.57 -8.51
C GLN A 250 -9.22 -3.48 -8.52
N ALA A 251 -9.57 -3.99 -7.33
CA ALA A 251 -10.80 -4.74 -7.17
C ALA A 251 -12.02 -3.89 -7.56
N PRO A 252 -12.98 -4.45 -8.33
CA PRO A 252 -14.13 -3.69 -8.84
C PRO A 252 -15.12 -3.27 -7.74
N ARG A 253 -15.06 -3.93 -6.58
CA ARG A 253 -15.85 -3.61 -5.41
C ARG A 253 -14.93 -3.42 -4.23
N GLN A 254 -15.33 -2.51 -3.36
CA GLN A 254 -14.70 -2.37 -2.06
C GLN A 254 -14.88 -3.65 -1.25
N VAL A 255 -13.95 -3.87 -0.32
CA VAL A 255 -13.82 -5.11 0.43
C VAL A 255 -13.93 -4.82 1.91
N ASN A 256 -14.30 -5.83 2.70
CA ASN A 256 -14.38 -5.67 4.15
C ASN A 256 -13.06 -6.12 4.80
N ILE A 257 -12.58 -5.32 5.74
CA ILE A 257 -11.46 -5.59 6.65
C ILE A 257 -11.92 -5.20 8.06
N ASP A 258 -12.09 -6.18 8.94
CA ASP A 258 -12.50 -5.97 10.34
C ASP A 258 -13.73 -5.05 10.53
N GLY A 259 -14.74 -5.21 9.67
CA GLY A 259 -15.96 -4.39 9.71
C GLY A 259 -15.82 -3.01 9.05
N ARG A 260 -14.63 -2.66 8.56
CA ARG A 260 -14.34 -1.45 7.79
C ARG A 260 -14.26 -1.76 6.31
N THR A 261 -14.61 -0.78 5.49
CA THR A 261 -14.53 -0.91 4.03
C THR A 261 -13.15 -0.44 3.54
N ALA A 262 -12.57 -1.15 2.56
CA ALA A 262 -11.28 -0.85 1.96
C ALA A 262 -11.34 -0.93 0.43
N THR A 263 -10.52 -0.11 -0.22
CA THR A 263 -10.16 -0.29 -1.63
C THR A 263 -9.00 -1.27 -1.71
N ALA A 264 -9.18 -2.37 -2.45
CA ALA A 264 -8.16 -3.38 -2.66
C ALA A 264 -7.46 -3.15 -4.01
N VAL A 265 -6.14 -3.03 -3.99
CA VAL A 265 -5.31 -2.84 -5.18
C VAL A 265 -4.12 -3.77 -5.14
N GLY A 266 -3.92 -4.56 -6.19
CA GLY A 266 -2.82 -5.51 -6.24
C GLY A 266 -2.92 -6.44 -7.43
N ARG A 267 -2.30 -7.62 -7.37
CA ARG A 267 -2.12 -8.48 -8.55
C ARG A 267 -2.49 -9.93 -8.30
N LEU A 268 -2.91 -10.60 -9.36
CA LEU A 268 -3.06 -12.05 -9.38
C LEU A 268 -1.67 -12.70 -9.45
N GLN A 269 -1.44 -13.67 -8.57
CA GLN A 269 -0.23 -14.47 -8.48
C GLN A 269 -0.56 -15.95 -8.65
N ASP A 270 0.36 -16.70 -9.23
CA ASP A 270 0.27 -18.15 -9.44
C ASP A 270 -1.02 -18.58 -10.20
N GLY A 271 -1.70 -17.63 -10.86
CA GLY A 271 -2.97 -17.84 -11.56
C GLY A 271 -4.18 -18.14 -10.67
N TRP A 272 -4.08 -17.96 -9.35
CA TRP A 272 -5.19 -18.25 -8.41
C TRP A 272 -5.24 -17.37 -7.17
N ARG A 273 -4.15 -16.69 -6.78
CA ARG A 273 -4.07 -15.95 -5.51
C ARG A 273 -3.99 -14.45 -5.79
N GLN A 274 -5.02 -13.71 -5.45
CA GLN A 274 -5.05 -12.25 -5.55
C GLN A 274 -4.43 -11.66 -4.28
N GLU A 275 -3.31 -10.97 -4.44
CA GLU A 275 -2.64 -10.26 -3.35
C GLU A 275 -2.94 -8.77 -3.45
N ASP A 276 -3.57 -8.21 -2.42
CA ASP A 276 -4.04 -6.82 -2.41
C ASP A 276 -3.42 -6.02 -1.25
N LEU A 277 -2.93 -4.82 -1.57
CA LEU A 277 -2.78 -3.73 -0.62
C LEU A 277 -4.16 -3.12 -0.36
N LEU A 278 -4.48 -2.90 0.91
CA LEU A 278 -5.76 -2.37 1.34
C LEU A 278 -5.59 -0.92 1.75
N LEU A 279 -6.37 -0.06 1.10
CA LEU A 279 -6.34 1.38 1.27
C LEU A 279 -7.68 1.88 1.81
N ASP A 280 -7.66 2.81 2.76
CA ASP A 280 -8.87 3.47 3.23
C ASP A 280 -9.53 4.22 2.05
N PRO A 281 -10.83 4.02 1.77
CA PRO A 281 -11.46 4.58 0.58
C PRO A 281 -11.65 6.11 0.65
N GLY A 282 -11.58 6.70 1.85
CA GLY A 282 -11.72 8.15 2.05
C GLY A 282 -10.38 8.87 2.08
N SER A 283 -9.43 8.37 2.86
CA SER A 283 -8.11 9.01 3.02
C SER A 283 -7.03 8.49 2.07
N HIS A 284 -7.23 7.30 1.48
CA HIS A 284 -6.21 6.54 0.76
C HIS A 284 -5.03 6.07 1.61
N GLU A 285 -5.17 6.12 2.94
CA GLU A 285 -4.18 5.54 3.86
C GLU A 285 -4.03 4.03 3.63
N PHE A 286 -2.79 3.55 3.66
CA PHE A 286 -2.53 2.11 3.71
C PHE A 286 -2.94 1.53 5.08
N ILE A 287 -3.91 0.63 5.08
CA ILE A 287 -4.52 0.07 6.31
C ILE A 287 -4.29 -1.43 6.48
N GLY A 288 -3.83 -2.12 5.44
CA GLY A 288 -3.60 -3.55 5.55
C GLY A 288 -3.28 -4.24 4.23
N TYR A 289 -3.33 -5.56 4.29
CA TYR A 289 -3.00 -6.46 3.20
C TYR A 289 -3.93 -7.66 3.26
N ARG A 290 -4.25 -8.23 2.11
CA ARG A 290 -4.90 -9.54 2.07
C ARG A 290 -4.42 -10.39 0.90
N SER A 291 -4.55 -11.68 1.10
CA SER A 291 -4.47 -12.69 0.06
C SER A 291 -5.83 -13.37 -0.05
N VAL A 292 -6.38 -13.47 -1.26
CA VAL A 292 -7.70 -14.09 -1.51
C VAL A 292 -7.65 -14.97 -2.74
N ALA A 293 -8.33 -16.12 -2.69
CA ALA A 293 -8.44 -16.99 -3.84
C ALA A 293 -9.32 -16.37 -4.94
N ALA A 294 -8.76 -16.18 -6.13
CA ALA A 294 -9.45 -15.66 -7.31
C ALA A 294 -10.26 -16.73 -8.06
N LYS A 295 -9.98 -18.00 -7.80
CA LYS A 295 -10.69 -19.17 -8.35
C LYS A 295 -10.62 -20.35 -7.38
N ASP A 296 -11.46 -21.34 -7.62
CA ASP A 296 -11.40 -22.62 -6.90
C ASP A 296 -10.10 -23.35 -7.26
N ILE A 297 -9.41 -23.89 -6.26
CA ILE A 297 -8.18 -24.65 -6.45
C ILE A 297 -8.01 -25.69 -5.32
N ASP A 298 -7.43 -26.82 -5.68
CA ASP A 298 -6.99 -27.84 -4.73
C ASP A 298 -5.49 -27.65 -4.50
N LEU A 299 -5.12 -27.29 -3.28
CA LEU A 299 -3.73 -27.15 -2.88
C LEU A 299 -3.21 -28.49 -2.35
N ASN A 300 -2.12 -28.96 -2.95
CA ASN A 300 -1.45 -30.15 -2.48
C ASN A 300 -0.71 -29.86 -1.17
N THR A 301 -0.82 -30.77 -0.20
CA THR A 301 -0.20 -30.67 1.14
C THR A 301 0.93 -31.67 1.34
N ASP A 302 1.47 -32.21 0.24
CA ASP A 302 2.61 -33.11 0.26
C ASP A 302 3.80 -32.51 1.03
N GLU A 303 4.24 -33.21 2.07
CA GLU A 303 5.45 -32.89 2.82
C GLU A 303 6.57 -33.84 2.42
N THR A 304 7.75 -33.30 2.12
CA THR A 304 8.94 -34.16 1.95
C THR A 304 9.61 -34.35 3.30
N THR A 305 9.53 -35.57 3.84
CA THR A 305 10.21 -35.95 5.09
C THR A 305 11.48 -36.76 4.80
N PRO A 306 12.39 -36.92 5.77
CA PRO A 306 13.53 -37.84 5.62
C PRO A 306 13.13 -39.29 5.32
N ALA A 307 11.88 -39.68 5.57
CA ALA A 307 11.33 -41.01 5.28
C ALA A 307 10.65 -41.12 3.90
N GLY A 308 10.60 -40.02 3.13
CA GLY A 308 9.92 -39.93 1.84
C GLY A 308 8.77 -38.91 1.81
N PRO A 309 8.12 -38.72 0.65
CA PRO A 309 6.96 -37.85 0.54
C PRO A 309 5.79 -38.42 1.34
N VAL A 310 5.20 -37.59 2.20
CA VAL A 310 3.96 -37.86 2.92
C VAL A 310 2.88 -37.08 2.21
N HIS A 311 1.93 -37.79 1.61
CA HIS A 311 0.79 -37.15 0.94
C HIS A 311 -0.24 -36.73 1.99
N GLY A 312 -0.48 -35.43 2.08
CA GLY A 312 -1.57 -34.90 2.89
C GLY A 312 -2.89 -34.89 2.12
N GLU A 313 -4.01 -34.70 2.83
CA GLU A 313 -5.29 -34.45 2.15
C GLU A 313 -5.22 -33.08 1.43
N PRO A 314 -5.64 -33.00 0.15
CA PRO A 314 -5.71 -31.74 -0.56
C PRO A 314 -6.56 -30.72 0.19
N ILE A 315 -6.09 -29.49 0.27
CA ILE A 315 -6.86 -28.37 0.80
C ILE A 315 -7.68 -27.78 -0.33
N HIS A 316 -9.00 -27.93 -0.24
CA HIS A 316 -9.94 -27.29 -1.14
C HIS A 316 -10.10 -25.81 -0.78
N VAL A 317 -9.64 -24.93 -1.65
CA VAL A 317 -9.78 -23.48 -1.52
C VAL A 317 -10.81 -22.98 -2.53
N LYS A 318 -11.86 -22.31 -2.06
CA LYS A 318 -12.89 -21.74 -2.93
C LYS A 318 -12.55 -20.32 -3.33
N LYS A 319 -13.02 -19.92 -4.51
CA LYS A 319 -13.00 -18.54 -4.94
C LYS A 319 -13.65 -17.65 -3.88
N GLY A 320 -12.92 -16.60 -3.50
CA GLY A 320 -13.34 -15.64 -2.48
C GLY A 320 -12.84 -15.99 -1.07
N ASP A 321 -12.29 -17.18 -0.85
CA ASP A 321 -11.71 -17.55 0.43
C ASP A 321 -10.48 -16.69 0.72
N VAL A 322 -10.53 -15.94 1.82
CA VAL A 322 -9.40 -15.16 2.31
C VAL A 322 -8.36 -16.12 2.86
N GLN A 323 -7.18 -16.13 2.26
CA GLN A 323 -6.05 -16.96 2.66
C GLN A 323 -5.36 -16.35 3.88
N VAL A 324 -5.16 -15.03 3.86
CA VAL A 324 -4.69 -14.26 5.00
C VAL A 324 -5.21 -12.82 4.90
N MET A 325 -5.51 -12.22 6.05
CA MET A 325 -5.81 -10.79 6.19
C MET A 325 -4.87 -10.22 7.25
N LEU A 326 -4.23 -9.10 6.94
CA LEU A 326 -3.35 -8.39 7.86
C LEU A 326 -3.81 -6.95 7.99
N THR A 327 -4.21 -6.55 9.20
CA THR A 327 -4.67 -5.20 9.52
C THR A 327 -3.59 -4.46 10.30
N ARG A 328 -3.15 -3.30 9.80
CA ARG A 328 -2.19 -2.44 10.52
C ARG A 328 -2.92 -1.74 11.67
N LEU A 329 -2.61 -2.12 12.91
CA LEU A 329 -3.21 -1.53 14.10
C LEU A 329 -2.40 -0.34 14.62
N ALA A 330 -1.07 -0.39 14.46
CA ALA A 330 -0.19 0.68 14.89
C ALA A 330 1.12 0.73 14.09
N GLY A 331 1.65 1.94 13.95
CA GLY A 331 3.03 2.20 13.55
C GLY A 331 3.52 3.46 14.25
N ARG A 332 4.55 3.37 15.10
CA ARG A 332 5.06 4.55 15.84
C ARG A 332 6.49 4.38 16.32
N ILE A 333 7.08 5.47 16.79
CA ILE A 333 8.39 5.49 17.42
C ILE A 333 8.19 5.44 18.94
N VAL A 334 8.92 4.57 19.63
CA VAL A 334 8.89 4.40 21.09
C VAL A 334 10.30 4.47 21.66
N ASN A 335 10.43 4.71 22.97
CA ASN A 335 11.74 4.91 23.60
C ASN A 335 12.41 3.60 24.06
N ALA A 336 11.64 2.51 24.22
CA ALA A 336 12.16 1.21 24.62
C ALA A 336 11.36 0.06 23.98
N ALA A 337 12.01 -1.10 23.85
CA ALA A 337 11.32 -2.34 23.49
C ALA A 337 10.20 -2.65 24.52
N GLY A 338 9.07 -3.18 24.03
CA GLY A 338 7.89 -3.47 24.85
C GLY A 338 6.92 -2.30 25.03
N GLN A 339 7.31 -1.08 24.68
CA GLN A 339 6.38 0.07 24.70
C GLN A 339 5.48 0.08 23.46
N THR A 340 4.19 0.38 23.64
CA THR A 340 3.21 0.46 22.56
C THR A 340 2.64 1.87 22.33
N SER A 341 3.06 2.84 23.15
CA SER A 341 2.63 4.25 23.11
C SER A 341 3.69 5.19 23.64
#